data_AF-A0A401RLV5-F1
#
_entry.id   AF-A0A401RLV5-F1
#
_cell.length_a   1.000
_cell.length_b   1.000
_cell.length_c   1.000
_cell.angle_alpha   90.00
_cell.angle_beta   90.00
_cell.angle_gamma   90.00
#
_symmetry.space_group_name_H-M   'P 1'
#
loop_
_entity.id
_entity.type
_entity.pdbx_description
1 polymer ?
#
loop_
_entity_poly.entity_id
_entity_poly.type
_entity_poly.pdbx_seq_one_letter_code
_entity_poly.pdbx_strand_id
1 'polypeptide(L)'
;MSERSWTAEYAYKLPAATMCEFCSVMDSLGGGDWNRFASSLVSDMTELRLLESRGKPGRTQNVMWYWMNRNGTVGDLLHILTSLNLGRARDIILSGRPSICPLLPPRADPYIPRPPAEPLPEPSPVPINWSDPGKSQRWKASEQATVTVNTPCE
;
A
#
# COMPACT_ATOMS: atom_id res chain seq x y z
N MET A 1 -29.70 -5.63 6.41
CA MET A 1 -29.52 -4.16 6.32
C MET A 1 -28.03 -3.84 6.41
N SER A 2 -27.26 -3.94 5.33
CA SER A 2 -25.80 -3.67 5.35
C SER A 2 -25.27 -2.94 4.11
N GLU A 3 -26.10 -2.73 3.08
CA GLU A 3 -25.64 -2.07 1.85
C GLU A 3 -25.39 -0.56 2.05
N ARG A 4 -26.14 0.09 2.94
CA ARG A 4 -26.05 1.53 3.19
C ARG A 4 -24.84 1.93 4.04
N SER A 5 -24.21 1.01 4.78
CA SER A 5 -23.07 1.35 5.65
C SER A 5 -21.75 1.38 4.89
N TRP A 6 -21.53 0.44 3.98
CA TRP A 6 -20.26 0.33 3.24
C TRP A 6 -20.02 1.50 2.28
N THR A 7 -21.07 2.03 1.65
CA THR A 7 -20.95 3.20 0.76
C THR A 7 -20.55 4.46 1.52
N ALA A 8 -20.78 4.53 2.82
CA ALA A 8 -20.34 5.63 3.67
C ALA A 8 -18.90 5.45 4.17
N GLU A 9 -18.26 4.30 3.92
CA GLU A 9 -16.86 4.08 4.30
C GLU A 9 -15.90 4.83 3.40
N TYR A 10 -14.74 5.15 3.95
CA TYR A 10 -13.68 5.84 3.21
C TYR A 10 -12.92 4.87 2.30
N ALA A 11 -12.49 5.36 1.14
CA ALA A 11 -11.79 4.57 0.16
C ALA A 11 -10.45 4.00 0.65
N TYR A 12 -9.81 4.63 1.65
CA TYR A 12 -8.59 4.09 2.26
C TYR A 12 -8.83 2.80 3.07
N LYS A 13 -10.09 2.44 3.36
CA LYS A 13 -10.46 1.16 3.99
C LYS A 13 -10.52 0.01 2.99
N LEU A 14 -10.47 0.28 1.69
CA LEU A 14 -10.48 -0.76 0.67
C LEU A 14 -9.26 -1.67 0.80
N PRO A 15 -9.42 -3.00 0.64
CA PRO A 15 -8.29 -3.92 0.63
C PRO A 15 -7.26 -3.55 -0.44
N ALA A 16 -5.97 -3.69 -0.11
CA ALA A 16 -4.88 -3.36 -1.03
C ALA A 16 -4.97 -4.14 -2.36
N ALA A 17 -5.34 -5.42 -2.31
CA ALA A 17 -5.54 -6.24 -3.52
C ALA A 17 -6.60 -5.65 -4.46
N THR A 18 -7.73 -5.22 -3.91
CA THR A 18 -8.79 -4.53 -4.66
C THR A 18 -8.29 -3.24 -5.28
N MET A 19 -7.52 -2.44 -4.53
CA MET A 19 -6.97 -1.18 -5.03
C MET A 19 -5.97 -1.40 -6.17
N CYS A 20 -5.11 -2.42 -6.06
CA CYS A 20 -4.15 -2.78 -7.09
C CYS A 20 -4.86 -3.24 -8.38
N GLU A 21 -5.85 -4.12 -8.26
CA GLU A 21 -6.63 -4.60 -9.42
C GLU A 21 -7.41 -3.45 -10.07
N PHE A 22 -8.05 -2.62 -9.25
CA PHE A 22 -8.76 -1.43 -9.71
C PHE A 22 -7.82 -0.50 -10.49
N CYS A 23 -6.66 -0.16 -9.94
CA CYS A 23 -5.70 0.71 -10.61
C CYS A 23 -5.20 0.11 -11.93
N SER A 24 -4.95 -1.20 -11.97
CA SER A 24 -4.54 -1.88 -13.21
C SER A 24 -5.60 -1.79 -14.30
N VAL A 25 -6.88 -2.02 -13.95
CA VAL A 25 -7.99 -1.90 -14.91
C VAL A 25 -8.16 -0.45 -15.39
N MET A 26 -8.12 0.51 -14.48
CA MET A 26 -8.28 1.93 -14.81
C MET A 26 -7.11 2.47 -15.64
N ASP A 27 -5.88 2.03 -15.35
CA ASP A 27 -4.71 2.45 -16.12
C ASP A 27 -4.74 1.92 -17.56
N SER A 28 -5.46 0.83 -17.83
CA SER A 28 -5.67 0.28 -19.19
C SER A 28 -6.69 1.05 -20.05
N LEU A 29 -7.46 1.98 -19.45
CA LEU A 29 -8.45 2.77 -20.18
C LEU A 29 -7.80 3.72 -21.20
N GLY A 30 -8.55 4.02 -22.27
CA GLY A 30 -8.17 5.08 -23.19
C GLY A 30 -8.04 6.44 -22.48
N GLY A 31 -7.20 7.33 -23.02
CA GLY A 31 -6.96 8.65 -22.40
C GLY A 31 -8.23 9.47 -22.17
N GLY A 32 -9.21 9.39 -23.08
CA GLY A 32 -10.48 10.10 -22.95
C GLY A 32 -11.33 9.65 -21.77
N ASP A 33 -11.57 8.33 -21.64
CA ASP A 33 -12.39 7.77 -20.55
C ASP A 33 -11.68 7.93 -19.19
N TRP A 34 -10.37 7.72 -19.17
CA TRP A 34 -9.58 7.93 -17.98
C TRP A 34 -9.58 9.39 -17.53
N ASN A 35 -9.47 10.36 -18.45
CA ASN A 35 -9.55 11.78 -18.12
C ASN A 35 -10.92 12.15 -17.53
N ARG A 36 -12.02 11.64 -18.09
CA ARG A 36 -13.37 11.87 -17.54
C ARG A 36 -13.47 11.38 -16.09
N PHE A 37 -12.90 10.21 -15.81
CA PHE A 37 -12.81 9.67 -14.45
C PHE A 37 -11.96 10.57 -13.54
N ALA A 38 -10.74 10.90 -13.96
CA ALA A 38 -9.80 11.62 -13.13
C ALA A 38 -10.27 13.04 -12.81
N SER A 39 -10.86 13.74 -13.80
CA SER A 39 -11.49 15.05 -13.59
C SER A 39 -12.74 15.02 -12.71
N SER A 40 -13.40 13.86 -12.58
CA SER A 40 -14.53 13.70 -11.65
C SER A 40 -14.06 13.58 -10.20
N LEU A 41 -12.85 13.07 -9.96
CA LEU A 41 -12.26 12.96 -8.62
C LEU A 41 -11.43 14.18 -8.22
N VAL A 42 -10.77 14.81 -9.20
CA VAL A 42 -9.87 15.95 -9.01
C VAL A 42 -10.41 17.13 -9.79
N SER A 43 -11.08 18.05 -9.09
CA SER A 43 -11.70 19.23 -9.72
C SER A 43 -10.66 20.25 -10.22
N ASP A 44 -9.48 20.32 -9.60
CA ASP A 44 -8.41 21.21 -10.03
C ASP A 44 -7.56 20.54 -11.12
N MET A 45 -7.65 21.09 -12.33
CA MET A 45 -6.94 20.58 -13.51
C MET A 45 -5.42 20.70 -13.40
N THR A 46 -4.90 21.63 -12.58
CA THR A 46 -3.46 21.78 -12.35
C THR A 46 -2.95 20.64 -11.49
N GLU A 47 -3.65 20.35 -10.39
CA GLU A 47 -3.37 19.20 -9.53
C GLU A 47 -3.44 17.89 -10.31
N LEU A 48 -4.45 17.74 -11.17
CA LEU A 48 -4.59 16.55 -12.00
C LEU A 48 -3.36 16.33 -12.91
N ARG A 49 -2.87 17.38 -13.58
CA ARG A 49 -1.64 17.30 -14.41
C ARG A 49 -0.39 16.95 -13.59
N LEU A 50 -0.29 17.44 -12.36
CA LEU A 50 0.80 17.09 -11.45
C LEU A 50 0.74 15.60 -11.06
N LEU A 51 -0.46 15.06 -10.82
CA LEU A 51 -0.67 13.66 -10.47
C LEU A 51 -0.36 12.72 -11.65
N GLU A 52 -0.73 13.13 -12.88
CA GLU A 52 -0.39 12.40 -14.11
C GLU A 52 1.11 12.35 -14.37
N SER A 53 1.81 13.48 -14.21
CA SER A 53 3.24 13.60 -14.48
C SER A 53 4.14 12.93 -13.43
N ARG A 54 3.59 12.52 -12.28
CA ARG A 54 4.34 11.92 -11.16
C ARG A 54 4.93 10.54 -11.46
N GLY A 55 4.54 9.89 -12.56
CA GLY A 55 5.08 8.59 -12.98
C GLY A 55 4.58 7.41 -12.13
N LYS A 56 5.45 6.41 -11.89
CA LYS A 56 5.13 5.20 -11.10
C LYS A 56 4.68 5.58 -9.67
N PRO A 57 3.69 4.88 -9.08
CA PRO A 57 3.18 3.54 -9.44
C PRO A 57 2.16 3.47 -10.59
N GLY A 58 1.58 4.59 -11.02
CA GLY A 58 0.59 4.64 -12.09
C GLY A 58 -0.30 5.87 -11.97
N ARG A 59 -0.87 6.35 -13.08
CA ARG A 59 -1.68 7.57 -13.11
C ARG A 59 -2.93 7.45 -12.22
N THR A 60 -3.60 6.29 -12.23
CA THR A 60 -4.79 6.06 -11.38
C THR A 60 -4.42 5.97 -9.91
N GLN A 61 -3.31 5.30 -9.59
CA GLN A 61 -2.87 5.16 -8.20
C GLN A 61 -2.55 6.52 -7.57
N ASN A 62 -1.97 7.46 -8.32
CA ASN A 62 -1.70 8.82 -7.83
C ASN A 62 -3.01 9.58 -7.54
N VAL A 63 -3.99 9.50 -8.45
CA VAL A 63 -5.32 10.11 -8.28
C VAL A 63 -6.07 9.51 -7.10
N MET A 64 -6.06 8.18 -6.98
CA MET A 64 -6.71 7.48 -5.86
C MET A 64 -6.05 7.83 -4.53
N TRP A 65 -4.73 7.88 -4.45
CA TRP A 65 -4.01 8.31 -3.25
C TRP A 65 -4.38 9.73 -2.84
N TYR A 66 -4.40 10.66 -3.79
CA TYR A 66 -4.80 12.03 -3.57
C TYR A 66 -6.22 12.13 -3.01
N TRP A 67 -7.16 11.40 -3.63
CA TRP A 67 -8.56 11.43 -3.24
C TRP A 67 -8.79 10.75 -1.87
N MET A 68 -8.08 9.66 -1.55
CA MET A 68 -8.11 9.02 -0.23
C MET A 68 -7.65 9.95 0.89
N ASN A 69 -6.60 10.75 0.67
CA ASN A 69 -6.11 11.72 1.66
C ASN A 69 -7.10 12.86 1.94
N ARG A 70 -8.12 13.00 1.08
CA ARG A 70 -9.24 13.94 1.27
C ARG A 70 -10.48 13.28 1.84
N ASN A 71 -10.34 12.07 2.38
CA ASN A 71 -11.44 11.28 2.94
C ASN A 71 -12.54 10.99 1.91
N GLY A 72 -12.17 10.71 0.66
CA GLY A 72 -13.10 10.25 -0.36
C GLY A 72 -13.84 8.97 0.06
N THR A 73 -15.14 8.90 -0.21
CA THR A 73 -16.00 7.78 0.21
C THR A 73 -16.20 6.76 -0.91
N VAL A 74 -16.28 5.47 -0.55
CA VAL A 74 -16.53 4.40 -1.52
C VAL A 74 -17.84 4.61 -2.28
N GLY A 75 -18.85 5.20 -1.65
CA GLY A 75 -20.13 5.56 -2.28
C GLY A 75 -19.95 6.56 -3.42
N ASP A 76 -19.20 7.64 -3.20
CA ASP A 76 -18.93 8.65 -4.23
C ASP A 76 -18.14 8.04 -5.40
N LEU A 77 -17.15 7.18 -5.11
CA LEU A 77 -16.42 6.45 -6.14
C LEU A 77 -17.35 5.55 -6.97
N LEU A 78 -18.22 4.78 -6.32
CA LEU A 78 -19.19 3.92 -7.02
C LEU A 78 -20.17 4.74 -7.85
N HIS A 79 -20.58 5.93 -7.38
CA HIS A 79 -21.44 6.83 -8.12
C HIS A 79 -20.75 7.34 -9.40
N ILE A 80 -19.50 7.81 -9.29
CA ILE A 80 -18.69 8.27 -10.42
C ILE A 80 -18.48 7.14 -11.43
N LEU A 81 -18.12 5.93 -10.97
CA LEU A 81 -17.92 4.78 -11.84
C LEU A 81 -19.21 4.39 -12.55
N THR A 82 -20.36 4.54 -11.90
CA THR A 82 -21.67 4.25 -12.50
C THR A 82 -22.07 5.32 -13.52
N SER A 83 -21.86 6.60 -13.22
CA SER A 83 -22.19 7.71 -14.13
C SER A 83 -21.35 7.70 -15.41
N LEU A 84 -20.10 7.23 -15.31
CA LEU A 84 -19.20 7.05 -16.44
C LEU A 84 -19.32 5.67 -17.10
N ASN A 85 -20.27 4.84 -16.66
CA ASN A 85 -20.54 3.50 -17.19
C ASN A 85 -19.32 2.54 -17.13
N LEU A 86 -18.44 2.73 -16.14
CA LEU A 86 -17.25 1.92 -15.89
C LEU A 86 -17.57 0.68 -15.05
N GLY A 87 -18.43 -0.20 -15.60
CA GLY A 87 -18.98 -1.36 -14.90
C GLY A 87 -17.92 -2.31 -14.32
N ARG A 88 -16.88 -2.65 -15.10
CA ARG A 88 -15.80 -3.54 -14.63
C ARG A 88 -15.07 -3.00 -13.40
N ALA A 89 -14.71 -1.71 -13.43
CA ALA A 89 -14.02 -1.06 -12.33
C ALA A 89 -14.92 -0.95 -11.08
N ARG A 90 -16.21 -0.68 -11.28
CA ARG A 90 -17.21 -0.70 -10.21
C ARG A 90 -17.31 -2.07 -9.54
N ASP A 91 -17.36 -3.14 -10.34
CA ASP A 91 -17.54 -4.49 -9.83
C ASP A 91 -16.33 -4.96 -9.01
N ILE A 92 -15.11 -4.50 -9.35
CA ILE A 92 -13.89 -4.71 -8.53
C ILE A 92 -14.02 -4.03 -7.17
N ILE A 93 -14.49 -2.77 -7.12
CA ILE A 93 -14.69 -2.07 -5.85
C ILE A 93 -15.77 -2.76 -5.00
N LEU A 94 -16.80 -3.33 -5.64
CA LEU A 94 -17.85 -4.09 -4.95
C LEU A 94 -17.37 -5.46 -4.44
N SER A 95 -16.46 -6.14 -5.14
CA SER A 95 -15.89 -7.42 -4.69
C SER A 95 -14.96 -7.24 -3.48
N GLY A 96 -14.36 -6.05 -3.33
CA GLY A 96 -13.52 -5.68 -2.20
C GLY A 96 -14.30 -5.40 -0.90
N ARG A 97 -15.63 -5.50 -0.92
CA ARG A 97 -16.43 -5.46 0.31
C ARG A 97 -15.90 -6.50 1.29
N PRO A 98 -15.72 -6.17 2.57
CA PRO A 98 -15.42 -7.14 3.60
C PRO A 98 -16.63 -8.06 3.64
N SER A 99 -16.51 -9.18 2.95
CA SER A 99 -17.38 -10.30 3.21
C SER A 99 -17.17 -10.59 4.69
N ILE A 100 -18.25 -10.57 5.46
CA ILE A 100 -18.25 -11.15 6.80
C ILE A 100 -18.00 -12.63 6.54
N CYS A 101 -16.73 -13.00 6.40
CA CYS A 101 -16.31 -14.38 6.34
C CYS A 101 -16.75 -14.96 7.70
N PRO A 102 -17.65 -15.96 7.73
CA PRO A 102 -17.79 -16.77 8.93
C PRO A 102 -16.38 -17.28 9.20
N LEU A 103 -15.84 -16.91 10.36
CA LEU A 103 -14.50 -17.24 10.82
C LEU A 103 -14.14 -18.64 10.32
N LEU A 104 -13.16 -18.71 9.40
CA LEU A 104 -12.49 -19.97 9.16
C LEU A 104 -12.06 -20.47 10.55
N PRO A 105 -12.40 -21.72 10.93
CA PRO A 105 -11.91 -22.27 12.19
C PRO A 105 -10.39 -22.08 12.20
N PRO A 106 -9.79 -21.78 13.36
CA PRO A 106 -8.35 -21.57 13.46
C PRO A 106 -7.68 -22.72 12.71
N ARG A 107 -6.90 -22.36 11.70
CA ARG A 107 -6.18 -23.30 10.85
C ARG A 107 -5.51 -24.27 11.81
N ALA A 108 -5.96 -25.53 11.82
CA ALA A 108 -5.26 -26.54 12.58
C ALA A 108 -3.86 -26.57 11.97
N ASP A 109 -2.89 -25.99 12.67
CA ASP A 109 -1.50 -26.13 12.30
C ASP A 109 -1.27 -27.64 12.13
N PRO A 110 -0.75 -28.10 10.97
CA PRO A 110 -0.33 -29.48 10.89
C PRO A 110 0.65 -29.69 12.04
N TYR A 111 0.28 -30.53 12.99
CA TYR A 111 1.11 -30.89 14.13
C TYR A 111 2.42 -31.44 13.56
N ILE A 112 3.44 -30.60 13.48
CA ILE A 112 4.81 -31.04 13.31
C ILE A 112 5.20 -31.55 14.69
N PRO A 113 5.43 -32.86 14.87
CA PRO A 113 5.91 -33.36 16.14
C PRO A 113 7.22 -32.64 16.43
N ARG A 114 7.26 -31.85 17.51
CA ARG A 114 8.50 -31.27 18.00
C ARG A 114 9.43 -32.45 18.30
N PRO A 115 10.61 -32.56 17.66
CA PRO A 115 11.57 -33.59 18.03
C PRO A 115 11.93 -33.41 19.51
N PRO A 116 12.17 -34.50 20.27
CA PRO A 116 12.53 -34.42 21.68
C PRO A 116 13.69 -33.45 21.86
N ALA A 117 13.54 -32.49 22.77
CA ALA A 117 14.60 -31.56 23.09
C ALA A 117 15.78 -32.36 23.65
N GLU A 118 16.88 -32.38 22.90
CA GLU A 118 18.15 -32.90 23.39
C GLU A 118 18.60 -32.03 24.57
N PRO A 119 19.03 -32.60 25.72
CA PRO A 119 19.47 -31.80 26.85
C PRO A 119 20.70 -30.98 26.45
N LEU A 120 20.56 -29.65 26.50
CA LEU A 120 21.70 -28.75 26.33
C LEU A 120 22.71 -28.99 27.47
N PRO A 121 24.02 -29.05 27.18
CA PRO A 121 25.03 -29.07 28.23
C PRO A 121 24.95 -27.77 29.03
N GLU A 122 24.93 -27.91 30.35
CA GLU A 122 24.83 -26.84 31.33
C GLU A 122 25.95 -25.80 31.11
N PRO A 123 25.65 -24.49 31.10
CA PRO A 123 26.68 -23.48 30.93
C PRO A 123 27.54 -23.40 32.19
N SER A 124 28.83 -23.73 32.06
CA SER A 124 29.84 -23.49 33.10
C SER A 124 29.81 -22.02 33.54
N PRO A 125 29.93 -21.73 34.85
CA PRO A 125 29.91 -20.36 35.36
C PRO A 125 31.19 -19.64 34.94
N VAL A 126 31.10 -18.78 33.93
CA VAL A 126 32.13 -17.78 33.63
C VAL A 126 31.95 -16.58 34.58
N PRO A 127 33.02 -16.10 35.24
CA PRO A 127 32.91 -15.00 36.18
C PRO A 127 32.55 -13.71 35.45
N ILE A 128 31.52 -13.04 35.96
CA ILE A 128 31.00 -11.80 35.40
C ILE A 128 31.97 -10.65 35.75
N ASN A 129 32.75 -10.18 34.77
CA ASN A 129 33.41 -8.87 34.84
C ASN A 129 32.44 -7.82 34.29
N TRP A 130 31.86 -7.02 35.19
CA TRP A 130 31.12 -5.81 34.84
C TRP A 130 32.11 -4.69 34.50
N SER A 131 32.19 -4.34 33.22
CA SER A 131 32.86 -3.11 32.76
C SER A 131 31.99 -2.38 31.72
N ASP A 132 31.32 -1.34 32.23
CA ASP A 132 30.75 -0.11 31.67
C ASP A 132 29.75 -0.09 30.47
N PRO A 133 28.60 0.62 30.59
CA PRO A 133 27.63 0.84 29.53
C PRO A 133 27.95 2.13 28.77
N GLY A 134 28.45 2.01 27.55
CA GLY A 134 28.71 3.21 26.76
C GLY A 134 29.15 2.92 25.35
N LYS A 135 28.23 2.50 24.48
CA LYS A 135 28.27 2.74 23.03
C LYS A 135 26.95 2.38 22.37
N SER A 136 26.09 3.39 22.26
CA SER A 136 24.96 3.45 21.34
C SER A 136 25.46 3.20 19.91
N GLN A 137 25.04 2.11 19.27
CA GLN A 137 25.29 1.90 17.85
C GLN A 137 24.42 2.86 17.04
N ARG A 138 25.00 4.02 16.74
CA ARG A 138 24.58 4.97 15.73
C ARG A 138 24.50 4.26 14.38
N TRP A 139 23.29 4.20 13.83
CA TRP A 139 23.00 3.75 12.46
C TRP A 139 23.92 4.52 11.49
N LYS A 140 24.71 3.78 10.70
CA LYS A 140 25.51 4.38 9.63
C LYS A 140 24.61 4.52 8.40
N ALA A 141 24.28 5.77 8.07
CA ALA A 141 23.91 6.14 6.71
C ALA A 141 25.10 5.84 5.78
N SER A 142 24.84 5.14 4.69
CA SER A 142 25.80 5.04 3.58
C SER A 142 25.64 6.26 2.69
N GLU A 143 26.32 7.35 3.04
CA GLU A 143 26.73 8.39 2.10
C GLU A 143 27.91 7.85 1.29
N GLN A 144 27.71 7.63 -0.02
CA GLN A 144 28.85 7.57 -0.94
C GLN A 144 29.15 8.99 -1.39
N ALA A 145 30.32 9.44 -0.96
CA ALA A 145 30.87 10.76 -1.17
C ALA A 145 31.26 11.01 -2.63
N THR A 146 30.89 12.19 -3.10
CA THR A 146 31.65 12.98 -4.08
C THR A 146 32.98 13.44 -3.47
N VAL A 147 34.07 13.50 -4.25
CA VAL A 147 35.31 14.33 -4.11
C VAL A 147 36.35 13.69 -5.04
N THR A 148 37.17 14.34 -5.89
CA THR A 148 37.40 15.75 -6.23
C THR A 148 38.26 15.82 -7.51
N VAL A 149 38.13 16.97 -8.16
CA VAL A 149 38.80 17.54 -9.33
C VAL A 149 40.32 17.77 -9.18
N ASN A 150 41.14 17.47 -10.21
CA ASN A 150 42.15 18.34 -10.88
C ASN A 150 43.27 17.52 -11.62
N THR A 151 43.34 17.43 -12.97
CA THR A 151 44.05 18.25 -14.03
C THR A 151 45.59 18.01 -14.17
N PRO A 152 46.27 18.34 -15.30
CA PRO A 152 46.51 17.57 -16.54
C PRO A 152 48.01 17.26 -16.83
N CYS A 153 48.33 16.49 -17.89
CA CYS A 153 49.62 16.58 -18.60
C CYS A 153 49.42 16.42 -20.12
N GLU A 154 49.81 17.45 -20.88
CA GLU A 154 50.47 17.32 -22.18
C GLU A 154 51.95 16.94 -21.97
#